data_AF-A0A1A8WET9-F1
#
_entry.id   AF-A0A1A8WET9-F1
#
_cell.length_a   1.000
_cell.length_b   1.000
_cell.length_c   1.000
_cell.angle_alpha   90.00
_cell.angle_beta   90.00
_cell.angle_gamma   90.00
#
_symmetry.space_group_name_H-M   'P 1'
#
loop_
_entity.id
_entity.type
_entity.pdbx_description
1 polymer ?
#
loop_
_entity_poly.entity_id
_entity_poly.type
_entity_poly.pdbx_seq_one_letter_code
_entity_poly.pdbx_strand_id
1 'polypeptide(L)'
;MQRGKHNCDKIKVASKKKTNDIFIRYKTPILEGAIKIINEFKKDKDDGVHYNNLCEELNKYVKIQKRCVKREVEGQGQIFKSHEWGKIVSALYITLDSHKIKRLCYLEKDKEETTKKYVLNIHEVFRNFCIEKKPKETKSSLSFEE
;
A
#
# COMPACT_ATOMS: atom_id res chain seq x y z
N MET A 1 2.60 -8.81 -13.46
CA MET A 1 3.28 -8.42 -12.20
C MET A 1 4.79 -8.55 -12.37
N GLN A 2 5.54 -7.46 -12.34
CA GLN A 2 7.01 -7.50 -12.46
C GLN A 2 7.65 -8.16 -11.23
N ARG A 3 8.49 -9.18 -11.47
CA ARG A 3 9.39 -9.75 -10.46
C ARG A 3 10.34 -8.64 -9.98
N GLY A 4 10.43 -8.42 -8.66
CA GLY A 4 11.42 -7.50 -8.05
C GLY A 4 10.88 -6.24 -7.34
N LYS A 5 9.57 -5.94 -7.41
CA LYS A 5 9.01 -4.69 -6.82
C LYS A 5 9.18 -4.54 -5.30
N HIS A 6 9.30 -5.66 -4.57
CA HIS A 6 9.41 -5.67 -3.10
C HIS A 6 10.61 -6.50 -2.68
N ASN A 7 11.82 -5.97 -2.83
CA ASN A 7 13.04 -6.63 -2.38
C ASN A 7 13.47 -6.14 -0.98
N CYS A 8 14.48 -6.79 -0.40
CA CYS A 8 15.01 -6.44 0.91
C CYS A 8 16.17 -5.43 0.84
N ASP A 9 16.50 -4.87 -0.33
CA ASP A 9 17.76 -4.15 -0.51
C ASP A 9 17.81 -2.86 0.30
N LYS A 10 16.72 -2.08 0.29
CA LYS A 10 16.60 -0.90 1.17
C LYS A 10 16.68 -1.26 2.65
N ILE A 11 16.19 -2.44 3.04
CA ILE A 11 16.26 -2.93 4.43
C ILE A 11 17.68 -3.33 4.81
N LYS A 12 18.40 -4.01 3.91
CA LYS A 12 19.83 -4.35 4.07
C LYS A 12 20.71 -3.10 4.15
N VAL A 13 20.41 -2.07 3.35
CA VAL A 13 21.12 -0.79 3.44
C VAL A 13 20.83 -0.11 4.78
N ALA A 14 19.57 -0.10 5.20
CA ALA A 14 19.16 0.47 6.48
C ALA A 14 19.75 -0.28 7.68
N SER A 15 19.95 -1.60 7.59
CA SER A 15 20.49 -2.42 8.68
C SER A 15 21.94 -2.09 9.05
N LYS A 16 22.66 -1.39 8.15
CA LYS A 16 24.03 -0.88 8.39
C LYS A 16 24.06 0.44 9.19
N LYS A 17 22.92 1.12 9.34
CA LYS A 17 22.84 2.38 10.10
C LYS A 17 22.91 2.11 11.60
N LYS A 18 23.72 2.90 12.31
CA LYS A 18 23.75 2.93 13.79
C LYS A 18 22.65 3.85 14.30
N THR A 19 21.77 3.31 15.14
CA THR A 19 20.67 4.02 15.81
C THR A 19 20.53 3.45 17.23
N ASN A 20 20.07 4.26 18.19
CA ASN A 20 19.84 3.79 19.57
C ASN A 20 18.77 2.68 19.64
N ASP A 21 17.81 2.71 18.72
CA ASP A 21 16.84 1.63 18.49
C ASP A 21 16.99 1.12 17.06
N ILE A 22 17.25 -0.18 16.92
CA ILE A 22 17.45 -0.87 15.65
C ILE A 22 16.22 -0.83 14.74
N PHE A 23 15.01 -0.64 15.29
CA PHE A 23 13.77 -0.61 14.49
C PHE A 23 13.56 0.74 13.80
N ILE A 24 14.09 1.84 14.39
CA ILE A 24 13.97 3.19 13.84
C ILE A 24 14.54 3.27 12.43
N ARG A 25 15.68 2.61 12.16
CA ARG A 25 16.35 2.68 10.85
C ARG A 25 15.52 2.08 9.71
N TYR A 26 14.56 1.20 10.02
CA TYR A 26 13.70 0.57 9.01
C TYR A 26 12.43 1.36 8.72
N LYS A 27 12.03 2.29 9.60
CA LYS A 27 10.77 3.05 9.44
C LYS A 27 10.76 3.84 8.13
N THR A 28 11.74 4.72 7.93
CA THR A 28 11.83 5.58 6.74
C THR A 28 11.81 4.81 5.41
N PRO A 29 12.71 3.84 5.15
CA PRO A 29 12.72 3.13 3.87
C PRO A 29 11.41 2.37 3.60
N ILE A 30 10.74 1.88 4.66
CA ILE A 30 9.45 1.20 4.52
C ILE A 30 8.35 2.19 4.10
N LEU A 31 8.29 3.36 4.74
CA LEU A 31 7.31 4.40 4.40
C LEU A 31 7.53 4.93 2.97
N GLU A 32 8.77 5.19 2.58
CA GLU A 32 9.10 5.63 1.22
C GLU A 32 8.63 4.62 0.16
N GLY A 33 8.84 3.32 0.38
CA GLY A 33 8.38 2.30 -0.55
C GLY A 33 6.85 2.23 -0.64
N ALA A 34 6.14 2.40 0.48
CA ALA A 34 4.68 2.48 0.47
C ALA A 34 4.18 3.71 -0.31
N ILE A 35 4.78 4.88 -0.08
CA ILE A 35 4.47 6.12 -0.83
C ILE A 35 4.71 5.92 -2.32
N LYS A 36 5.83 5.27 -2.70
CA LYS A 36 6.13 4.98 -4.10
C LYS A 36 5.04 4.11 -4.75
N ILE A 37 4.61 3.05 -4.08
CA ILE A 37 3.50 2.19 -4.55
C ILE A 37 2.23 3.02 -4.73
N ILE A 38 1.85 3.81 -3.73
CA ILE A 38 0.64 4.66 -3.79
C ILE A 38 0.71 5.62 -4.99
N ASN A 39 1.86 6.27 -5.19
CA ASN A 39 2.06 7.21 -6.29
C ASN A 39 2.05 6.51 -7.65
N GLU A 40 2.68 5.34 -7.78
CA GLU A 40 2.64 4.54 -9.02
C GLU A 40 1.21 4.17 -9.38
N PHE A 41 0.42 3.71 -8.40
CA PHE A 41 -0.99 3.47 -8.66
C PHE A 41 -1.68 4.77 -9.02
N LYS A 42 -1.42 5.91 -8.37
CA LYS A 42 -2.12 7.18 -8.62
C LYS A 42 -1.76 7.89 -9.93
N LYS A 43 -0.64 7.56 -10.58
CA LYS A 43 -0.07 8.29 -11.73
C LYS A 43 -0.87 8.21 -13.03
N ASP A 44 -1.65 7.14 -13.24
CA ASP A 44 -2.25 6.86 -14.55
C ASP A 44 -3.71 6.45 -14.36
N LYS A 45 -4.66 7.30 -14.77
CA LYS A 45 -6.07 7.22 -14.32
C LYS A 45 -7.09 7.69 -15.34
N ASP A 46 -6.91 7.39 -16.61
CA ASP A 46 -8.00 7.51 -17.59
C ASP A 46 -9.28 6.80 -17.11
N ASP A 47 -9.12 5.73 -16.32
CA ASP A 47 -10.21 4.90 -15.80
C ASP A 47 -10.25 4.86 -14.25
N GLY A 48 -9.71 5.87 -13.58
CA GLY A 48 -9.73 5.94 -12.12
C GLY A 48 -8.87 4.89 -11.40
N VAL A 49 -8.91 4.90 -10.06
CA VAL A 49 -7.98 4.10 -9.23
C VAL A 49 -8.44 2.67 -9.03
N HIS A 50 -7.58 1.72 -9.43
CA HIS A 50 -7.67 0.32 -8.98
C HIS A 50 -7.31 0.18 -7.50
N TYR A 51 -8.22 0.55 -6.61
CA TYR A 51 -7.99 0.48 -5.17
C TYR A 51 -7.77 -0.96 -4.68
N ASN A 52 -8.43 -1.97 -5.27
CA ASN A 52 -8.19 -3.38 -4.93
C ASN A 52 -6.73 -3.77 -5.15
N ASN A 53 -6.24 -3.60 -6.37
CA ASN A 53 -4.84 -3.91 -6.70
C ASN A 53 -3.85 -3.08 -5.87
N LEU A 54 -4.16 -1.81 -5.56
CA LEU A 54 -3.33 -0.98 -4.69
C LEU A 54 -3.26 -1.57 -3.26
N CYS A 55 -4.39 -1.91 -2.67
CA CYS A 55 -4.43 -2.43 -1.30
C CYS A 55 -3.80 -3.83 -1.20
N GLU A 56 -3.95 -4.68 -2.23
CA GLU A 56 -3.26 -5.97 -2.32
C GLU A 56 -1.74 -5.80 -2.40
N GLU A 57 -1.27 -4.89 -3.26
CA GLU A 57 0.15 -4.65 -3.46
C GLU A 57 0.80 -4.05 -2.20
N LEU A 58 0.11 -3.13 -1.52
CA LEU A 58 0.54 -2.58 -0.23
C LEU A 58 0.62 -3.68 0.84
N ASN A 59 -0.38 -4.55 0.95
CA ASN A 59 -0.35 -5.67 1.90
C ASN A 59 0.81 -6.62 1.63
N LYS A 60 1.03 -6.96 0.35
CA LYS A 60 2.14 -7.82 -0.07
C LYS A 60 3.49 -7.18 0.26
N TYR A 61 3.64 -5.89 -0.03
CA TYR A 61 4.83 -5.10 0.32
C TYR A 61 5.12 -5.16 1.82
N VAL A 62 4.15 -4.81 2.66
CA VAL A 62 4.30 -4.78 4.13
C VAL A 62 4.68 -6.16 4.68
N LYS A 63 4.06 -7.24 4.18
CA LYS A 63 4.41 -8.62 4.56
C LYS A 63 5.83 -9.02 4.16
N ILE A 64 6.33 -8.54 3.03
CA ILE A 64 7.71 -8.79 2.60
C ILE A 64 8.70 -7.98 3.44
N GLN A 65 8.43 -6.68 3.65
CA GLN A 65 9.29 -5.83 4.48
C GLN A 65 9.39 -6.36 5.92
N LYS A 66 8.29 -6.85 6.50
CA LYS A 66 8.31 -7.52 7.82
C LYS A 66 9.32 -8.67 7.87
N ARG A 67 9.31 -9.53 6.83
CA ARG A 67 10.23 -10.68 6.72
C ARG A 67 11.67 -10.22 6.54
N CYS A 68 11.92 -9.20 5.73
CA CYS A 68 13.25 -8.63 5.56
C CYS A 68 13.79 -8.08 6.89
N VAL A 69 12.99 -7.26 7.60
CA VAL A 69 13.38 -6.68 8.89
C VAL A 69 13.65 -7.78 9.92
N LYS A 70 12.77 -8.79 10.00
CA LYS A 70 12.95 -9.92 10.92
C LYS A 70 14.31 -10.61 10.71
N ARG A 71 14.67 -10.91 9.45
CA ARG A 71 15.96 -11.54 9.11
C ARG A 71 17.16 -10.67 9.50
N GLU A 72 17.11 -9.36 9.24
CA GLU A 72 18.21 -8.45 9.59
C GLU A 72 18.35 -8.26 11.11
N VAL A 73 17.24 -8.23 11.84
CA VAL A 73 17.25 -8.13 13.31
C VAL A 73 17.82 -9.41 13.93
N GLU A 74 17.31 -10.56 13.52
CA GLU A 74 17.76 -11.87 14.03
C GLU A 74 19.21 -12.18 13.63
N GLY A 75 19.63 -11.80 12.41
CA GLY A 75 21.01 -11.95 11.94
C GLY A 75 22.03 -11.10 12.72
N GLN A 76 21.57 -10.08 13.45
CA GLN A 76 22.40 -9.26 14.34
C GLN A 76 22.34 -9.75 15.80
N GLY A 77 21.78 -10.94 16.06
CA GLY A 77 21.63 -11.51 17.40
C GLY A 77 20.54 -10.83 18.24
N GLN A 78 19.65 -10.06 17.62
CA GLN A 78 18.58 -9.33 18.31
C GLN A 78 17.24 -10.05 18.15
N ILE A 79 16.35 -9.91 19.14
CA ILE A 79 15.00 -10.50 19.08
C ILE A 79 14.07 -9.57 18.31
N PHE A 80 13.35 -10.12 17.31
CA PHE A 80 12.32 -9.37 16.61
C PHE A 80 11.12 -9.09 17.54
N LYS A 81 10.96 -7.82 17.93
CA LYS A 81 9.88 -7.37 18.82
C LYS A 81 8.63 -7.00 18.02
N SER A 82 7.55 -7.76 18.20
CA SER A 82 6.25 -7.48 17.56
C SER A 82 5.68 -6.09 17.89
N HIS A 83 5.98 -5.56 19.08
CA HIS A 83 5.58 -4.21 19.47
C HIS A 83 6.26 -3.13 18.61
N GLU A 84 7.56 -3.29 18.35
CA GLU A 84 8.33 -2.34 17.52
C GLU A 84 7.87 -2.37 16.05
N TRP A 85 7.57 -3.56 15.53
CA TRP A 85 6.90 -3.67 14.22
C TRP A 85 5.54 -2.96 14.21
N GLY A 86 4.79 -3.03 15.31
CA GLY A 86 3.52 -2.32 15.48
C GLY A 86 3.66 -0.81 15.26
N LYS A 87 4.74 -0.18 15.73
CA LYS A 87 5.01 1.24 15.50
C LYS A 87 5.19 1.58 14.02
N ILE A 88 5.82 0.69 13.25
CA ILE A 88 5.97 0.84 11.78
C ILE A 88 4.61 0.70 11.09
N VAL A 89 3.78 -0.26 11.52
CA VAL A 89 2.41 -0.42 11.00
C VAL A 89 1.54 0.80 11.29
N SER A 90 1.62 1.37 12.50
CA SER A 90 0.92 2.61 12.85
C SER A 90 1.36 3.78 11.95
N ALA A 91 2.67 3.91 11.68
CA ALA A 91 3.17 4.93 10.78
C ALA A 91 2.68 4.74 9.34
N LEU A 92 2.60 3.49 8.87
CA LEU A 92 2.01 3.17 7.57
C LEU A 92 0.54 3.59 7.51
N TYR A 93 -0.26 3.35 8.56
CA TYR A 93 -1.64 3.82 8.60
C TYR A 93 -1.77 5.35 8.52
N ILE A 94 -0.88 6.09 9.18
CA ILE A 94 -0.84 7.56 9.07
C ILE A 94 -0.53 7.97 7.61
N THR A 95 0.39 7.27 6.95
CA THR A 95 0.67 7.48 5.51
C THR A 95 -0.54 7.15 4.63
N LEU A 96 -1.24 6.03 4.89
CA LEU A 96 -2.46 5.71 4.14
C LEU A 96 -3.55 6.77 4.33
N ASP A 97 -3.63 7.37 5.53
CA ASP A 97 -4.60 8.40 5.85
C ASP A 97 -4.30 9.71 5.12
N SER A 98 -3.03 10.14 5.11
CA SER A 98 -2.61 11.35 4.37
C SER A 98 -2.85 11.23 2.87
N HIS A 99 -2.83 10.00 2.33
CA HIS A 99 -3.17 9.72 0.94
C HIS A 99 -4.67 9.45 0.71
N LYS A 100 -5.52 9.58 1.73
CA LYS A 100 -6.98 9.35 1.69
C LYS A 100 -7.39 7.92 1.29
N ILE A 101 -6.55 6.93 1.59
CA ILE A 101 -6.80 5.51 1.26
C ILE A 101 -6.93 4.61 2.48
N LYS A 102 -6.72 5.12 3.70
CA LYS A 102 -6.86 4.34 4.95
C LYS A 102 -8.27 3.75 5.14
N ARG A 103 -9.31 4.43 4.67
CA ARG A 103 -10.70 3.95 4.70
C ARG A 103 -10.94 2.77 3.76
N LEU A 104 -10.05 2.55 2.80
CA LEU A 104 -10.16 1.52 1.76
C LEU A 104 -9.20 0.37 2.02
N CYS A 105 -7.92 0.67 2.24
CA CYS A 105 -6.91 -0.35 2.47
C CYS A 105 -6.84 -0.77 3.94
N TYR A 106 -6.61 -2.06 4.14
CA TYR A 106 -6.32 -2.69 5.42
C TYR A 106 -4.85 -3.13 5.45
N LEU A 107 -4.25 -3.18 6.64
CA LEU A 107 -2.93 -3.77 6.89
C LEU A 107 -3.05 -4.81 8.02
N GLU A 108 -1.93 -5.39 8.46
CA GLU A 108 -1.92 -6.35 9.57
C GLU A 108 -2.61 -5.78 10.83
N LYS A 109 -3.47 -6.59 11.47
CA LYS A 109 -4.27 -6.26 12.65
C LYS A 109 -5.35 -5.18 12.43
N ASP A 110 -5.78 -4.96 11.18
CA ASP A 110 -6.98 -4.16 10.92
C ASP A 110 -8.22 -4.89 11.44
N LYS A 111 -9.02 -4.24 12.29
CA LYS A 111 -10.27 -4.81 12.81
C LYS A 111 -11.43 -4.69 11.83
N GLU A 112 -11.31 -3.81 10.83
CA GLU A 112 -12.35 -3.51 9.85
C GLU A 112 -12.04 -4.14 8.48
N GLU A 113 -11.11 -5.11 8.42
CA GLU A 113 -10.69 -5.75 7.16
C GLU A 113 -11.89 -6.22 6.31
N THR A 114 -12.88 -6.87 6.92
CA THR A 114 -14.09 -7.35 6.23
C THR A 114 -14.89 -6.19 5.61
N THR A 115 -15.16 -5.15 6.40
CA THR A 115 -15.90 -3.97 5.93
C THR A 115 -15.14 -3.25 4.82
N LYS A 116 -13.82 -3.10 4.97
CA LYS A 116 -12.97 -2.46 3.97
C LYS A 116 -12.92 -3.25 2.67
N LYS A 117 -12.82 -4.58 2.72
CA LYS A 117 -12.93 -5.47 1.56
C LYS A 117 -14.27 -5.32 0.84
N TYR A 118 -15.37 -5.21 1.58
CA TYR A 118 -16.69 -4.99 1.00
C TYR A 118 -16.76 -3.64 0.25
N VAL A 119 -16.31 -2.55 0.89
CA VAL A 119 -16.27 -1.21 0.26
C VAL A 119 -15.36 -1.20 -0.97
N LEU A 120 -14.20 -1.85 -0.89
CA LEU A 120 -13.26 -2.06 -1.99
C LEU A 120 -13.91 -2.75 -3.19
N ASN A 121 -14.69 -3.81 -2.95
CA ASN A 121 -15.43 -4.51 -4.00
C ASN A 121 -16.47 -3.61 -4.69
N ILE A 122 -17.18 -2.76 -3.94
CA ILE A 122 -18.11 -1.78 -4.52
C ILE A 122 -17.36 -0.80 -5.44
N HIS A 123 -16.21 -0.29 -5.01
CA HIS A 123 -15.39 0.61 -5.83
C HIS A 123 -14.92 -0.05 -7.13
N GLU A 124 -14.57 -1.34 -7.10
CA GLU A 124 -14.19 -2.09 -8.30
C GLU A 124 -15.37 -2.28 -9.26
N VAL A 125 -16.54 -2.65 -8.75
CA VAL A 125 -17.76 -2.78 -9.57
C VAL A 125 -18.10 -1.45 -10.24
N PHE A 126 -18.08 -0.34 -9.49
CA PHE A 126 -18.37 0.99 -10.03
C PHE A 126 -17.34 1.40 -11.09
N ARG A 127 -16.05 1.15 -10.85
CA ARG A 127 -15.00 1.44 -11.82
C ARG A 127 -15.21 0.67 -13.13
N ASN A 128 -15.49 -0.63 -13.04
CA ASN A 128 -15.71 -1.47 -14.22
C ASN A 128 -16.94 -1.02 -15.00
N PHE A 129 -18.00 -0.61 -14.30
CA PHE A 129 -19.16 0.01 -14.92
C PHE A 129 -18.79 1.29 -15.70
N CYS A 130 -18.03 2.21 -15.11
CA CYS A 130 -17.58 3.44 -15.79
C CYS A 130 -16.78 3.13 -17.07
N ILE A 131 -15.89 2.14 -17.02
CA ILE A 131 -15.10 1.71 -18.19
C ILE A 131 -15.99 1.15 -19.29
N GLU A 132 -16.99 0.33 -18.95
CA GLU A 132 -17.92 -0.22 -19.93
C GLU A 132 -18.76 0.88 -20.62
N LYS A 133 -19.07 1.98 -19.91
CA LYS A 133 -19.87 3.09 -20.44
C LYS A 133 -19.05 4.12 -21.23
N LYS A 134 -17.75 4.26 -20.95
CA LYS A 134 -16.84 5.23 -21.61
C LYS A 134 -16.89 5.19 -23.16
N PRO A 135 -16.98 4.03 -23.84
CA PRO A 135 -17.12 3.95 -25.30
C PRO A 135 -18.51 4.35 -25.83
N LYS A 136 -19.55 4.29 -24.99
CA LYS A 136 -20.94 4.63 -25.37
C LYS A 136 -21.13 6.15 -25.39
N GLU A 137 -20.52 6.88 -24.44
CA GLU A 137 -20.54 8.35 -24.42
C GLU A 137 -19.76 8.97 -25.56
N THR A 138 -18.64 8.37 -26.00
CA THR A 138 -17.88 8.87 -27.16
C THR A 138 -18.65 8.77 -28.48
N LYS A 139 -19.76 8.02 -28.53
CA LYS A 139 -20.61 7.85 -29.72
C LYS A 139 -21.95 8.60 -29.64
N SER A 140 -22.36 9.10 -28.47
CA SER A 140 -23.58 9.88 -28.34
C SER A 140 -23.24 11.36 -28.19
N SER A 141 -23.51 12.16 -29.23
CA SER A 141 -23.68 13.60 -29.04
C SER A 141 -24.91 13.79 -28.16
N LEU A 142 -24.72 14.01 -26.86
CA LEU A 142 -25.82 14.39 -25.97
C LEU A 142 -26.20 15.84 -26.30
N SER A 143 -27.15 16.01 -27.21
CA SER A 143 -27.85 17.28 -27.40
C SER A 143 -28.83 17.43 -26.24
N PHE A 144 -28.50 18.32 -25.32
CA PHE A 144 -29.50 18.83 -24.38
C PHE A 144 -30.20 20.00 -25.09
N GLU A 145 -31.45 19.80 -25.47
CA GLU A 145 -32.31 20.92 -25.89
C GLU A 145 -32.58 21.82 -24.68
N GLU A 146 -32.34 23.13 -24.84
CA GLU A 146 -32.54 24.19 -23.83
C GLU A 146 -34.01 24.40 -23.46
#